data_AF-A0A1M3CUH7-F1
#
_entry.id   AF-A0A1M3CUH7-F1
#
_cell.length_a   1.000
_cell.length_b   1.000
_cell.length_c   1.000
_cell.angle_alpha   90.00
_cell.angle_beta   90.00
_cell.angle_gamma   90.00
#
_symmetry.space_group_name_H-M   'P 1'
#
loop_
_entity.id
_entity.type
_entity.pdbx_description
1 polymer ?
#
loop_
_entity_poly.entity_id
_entity_poly.type
_entity_poly.pdbx_seq_one_letter_code
_entity_poly.pdbx_strand_id
1 'polypeptide(L)'
;MKQSFKEPWNIVFKERIGKLRETSNRKRVAYIYDKPDSGTFRYRAYNPSQALNFSNHWTGSYFFKEEIPLLEAHFDILDVMVFIRLTWTPYYDTFFHQARKKNIKLVFDIDDLVFDINKIPCLMNTLSVQFSDENLLNWFGHSSLLNTLGKKCDYSFGTNAYLCKFLQDALKTPSFVTNNFLNLEQIRVSEKLYQNKMQNSNKSDFFKIGYFSGSSTHKNDFDRIAREIELLLEEHPNMKLEVVGFMDFPRYLQKYIQNKQILLSPFVDFLTLQNKIAQVDVNIVPLIDNEFTNCKSELKFFEAAIVGTLTCATPTYVFKENIKHQQTGFLCQEGDWYDYIKKIYNGSISASITKNARDYCLNKYSPESQCPELEKTLETIIQ
;
A
#
# COMPACT_ATOMS: atom_id res chain seq x y z
N MET A 1 -0.10 24.16 -17.75
CA MET A 1 0.50 24.48 -16.44
C MET A 1 0.50 23.21 -15.60
N LYS A 2 1.67 22.65 -15.25
CA LYS A 2 1.75 21.56 -14.27
C LYS A 2 1.35 22.16 -12.92
N GLN A 3 0.18 21.81 -12.41
CA GLN A 3 -0.20 22.12 -11.03
C GLN A 3 0.87 21.48 -10.14
N SER A 4 1.57 22.26 -9.31
CA SER A 4 2.48 21.66 -8.34
C SER A 4 1.64 20.80 -7.40
N PHE A 5 2.02 19.54 -7.26
CA PHE A 5 1.36 18.65 -6.31
C PHE A 5 1.57 19.23 -4.91
N LYS A 6 0.48 19.69 -4.29
CA LYS A 6 0.45 20.08 -2.88
C LYS A 6 -0.06 18.90 -2.09
N GLU A 7 0.75 18.42 -1.15
CA GLU A 7 0.35 17.35 -0.25
C GLU A 7 -0.92 17.73 0.53
N PRO A 8 -1.98 16.91 0.46
CA PRO A 8 -3.28 17.28 1.01
C PRO A 8 -3.32 17.18 2.54
N TRP A 9 -2.34 16.50 3.15
CA TRP A 9 -2.27 16.28 4.59
C TRP A 9 -1.55 17.39 5.38
N ASN A 10 -1.04 18.43 4.71
CA ASN A 10 -0.36 19.57 5.34
C ASN A 10 -1.37 20.52 6.00
N ILE A 11 -2.00 20.03 7.06
CA ILE A 11 -3.04 20.68 7.87
C ILE A 11 -2.47 20.87 9.28
N VAL A 12 -2.61 22.07 9.85
CA VAL A 12 -2.06 22.38 11.18
C VAL A 12 -2.76 21.58 12.28
N PHE A 13 -2.05 21.28 13.37
CA PHE A 13 -2.57 20.50 14.51
C PHE A 13 -3.95 21.00 14.99
N LYS A 14 -4.10 22.32 15.13
CA LYS A 14 -5.33 22.96 15.62
C LYS A 14 -6.56 22.63 14.78
N GLU A 15 -6.42 22.56 13.46
CA GLU A 15 -7.52 22.20 12.56
C GLU A 15 -7.84 20.70 12.67
N ARG A 16 -6.81 19.85 12.73
CA ARG A 16 -6.96 18.39 12.88
C ARG A 16 -7.63 17.98 14.18
N ILE A 17 -7.29 18.63 15.30
CA ILE A 17 -7.96 18.39 16.59
C ILE A 17 -9.34 19.06 16.66
N GLY A 18 -9.50 20.22 16.01
CA GLY A 18 -10.79 20.92 15.86
C GLY A 18 -11.85 20.03 15.21
N LYS A 19 -11.48 19.33 14.13
CA LYS A 19 -12.35 18.34 13.46
C LYS A 19 -12.96 17.31 14.42
N LEU A 20 -12.16 16.79 15.37
CA LEU A 20 -12.63 15.82 16.36
C LEU A 20 -13.54 16.45 17.43
N ARG A 21 -13.31 17.72 17.76
CA ARG A 21 -14.12 18.47 18.74
C ARG A 21 -15.49 18.85 18.21
N GLU A 22 -15.56 19.29 16.95
CA GLU A 22 -16.79 19.74 16.30
C GLU A 22 -17.81 18.60 16.10
N THR A 23 -17.34 17.36 16.07
CA THR A 23 -18.15 16.16 15.85
C THR A 23 -18.48 15.47 17.18
N SER A 24 -19.06 16.23 18.11
CA SER A 24 -19.12 15.78 19.51
C SER A 24 -20.10 14.65 19.81
N ASN A 25 -21.03 14.41 18.90
CA ASN A 25 -22.01 13.32 18.92
C ASN A 25 -21.48 12.01 18.32
N ARG A 26 -20.22 11.98 17.87
CA ARG A 26 -19.58 10.81 17.24
C ARG A 26 -18.43 10.30 18.09
N LYS A 27 -18.13 9.01 17.96
CA LYS A 27 -16.91 8.41 18.49
C LYS A 27 -15.71 8.86 17.68
N ARG A 28 -14.54 9.00 18.31
CA ARG A 28 -13.39 9.65 17.69
C ARG A 28 -12.14 8.78 17.76
N VAL A 29 -11.48 8.67 16.61
CA VAL A 29 -10.23 7.95 16.47
C VAL A 29 -9.09 8.88 16.03
N ALA A 30 -7.96 8.76 16.71
CA ALA A 30 -6.70 9.43 16.37
C ALA A 30 -5.72 8.42 15.76
N TYR A 31 -5.37 8.60 14.48
CA TYR A 31 -4.34 7.83 13.80
C TYR A 31 -2.99 8.51 13.97
N ILE A 32 -2.00 7.85 14.58
CA ILE A 32 -0.70 8.45 14.90
C ILE A 32 0.39 7.72 14.12
N TYR A 33 1.21 8.48 13.41
CA TYR A 33 2.35 7.97 12.63
C TYR A 33 3.60 8.83 12.87
N ASP A 34 4.77 8.40 12.40
CA ASP A 34 6.03 9.13 12.64
C ASP A 34 6.02 10.52 11.99
N LYS A 35 5.93 10.57 10.67
CA LYS A 35 5.95 11.78 9.83
C LYS A 35 5.16 11.55 8.54
N PRO A 36 4.58 12.57 7.91
CA PRO A 36 3.78 12.35 6.70
C PRO A 36 4.62 11.72 5.57
N ASP A 37 4.06 10.72 4.89
CA ASP A 37 4.63 10.12 3.69
C ASP A 37 3.52 9.65 2.71
N SER A 38 3.90 9.40 1.46
CA SER A 38 2.97 8.91 0.43
C SER A 38 2.74 7.40 0.45
N GLY A 39 3.45 6.67 1.30
CA GLY A 39 3.34 5.23 1.48
C GLY A 39 2.40 4.91 2.64
N THR A 40 2.97 4.40 3.73
CA THR A 40 2.26 3.96 4.93
C THR A 40 1.30 5.02 5.47
N PHE A 41 1.76 6.26 5.67
CA PHE A 41 0.95 7.30 6.30
C PHE A 41 -0.34 7.54 5.51
N ARG A 42 -0.23 7.63 4.18
CA ARG A 42 -1.38 7.84 3.31
C ARG A 42 -2.42 6.74 3.52
N TYR A 43 -2.05 5.46 3.36
CA TYR A 43 -3.03 4.38 3.42
C TYR A 43 -3.52 4.03 4.82
N ARG A 44 -2.70 4.24 5.85
CA ARG A 44 -2.99 3.77 7.23
C ARG A 44 -3.54 4.87 8.14
N ALA A 45 -3.29 6.15 7.83
CA ALA A 45 -3.77 7.28 8.63
C ALA A 45 -4.68 8.20 7.83
N TYR A 46 -4.19 8.75 6.71
CA TYR A 46 -4.91 9.75 5.94
C TYR A 46 -6.19 9.18 5.31
N ASN A 47 -6.11 8.06 4.61
CA ASN A 47 -7.25 7.45 3.92
C ASN A 47 -8.35 7.00 4.91
N PRO A 48 -8.04 6.31 6.03
CA PRO A 48 -9.02 6.03 7.08
C PRO A 48 -9.67 7.29 7.67
N SER A 49 -8.89 8.34 7.93
CA SER A 49 -9.44 9.60 8.42
C SER A 49 -10.40 10.29 7.44
N GLN A 50 -10.19 10.07 6.14
CA GLN A 50 -11.04 10.58 5.07
C GLN A 50 -12.29 9.71 4.87
N ALA A 51 -12.15 8.37 4.94
CA ALA A 51 -13.28 7.44 4.87
C ALA A 51 -14.31 7.69 5.98
N LEU A 52 -13.85 8.01 7.20
CA LEU A 52 -14.75 8.34 8.30
C LEU A 52 -15.51 9.67 8.11
N ASN A 53 -15.27 10.43 7.04
CA ASN A 53 -16.15 11.56 6.69
C ASN A 53 -17.52 11.07 6.16
N PHE A 54 -17.60 9.83 5.66
CA PHE A 54 -18.85 9.18 5.24
C PHE A 54 -19.61 8.54 6.40
N SER A 55 -19.00 8.51 7.59
CA SER A 55 -19.60 7.96 8.80
C SER A 55 -20.52 8.97 9.48
N ASN A 56 -21.62 8.47 10.05
CA ASN A 56 -22.48 9.23 10.97
C ASN A 56 -22.18 8.93 12.45
N HIS A 57 -21.38 7.90 12.73
CA HIS A 57 -21.12 7.38 14.08
C HIS A 57 -19.70 7.66 14.58
N TRP A 58 -18.77 7.79 13.64
CA TRP A 58 -17.34 7.94 13.87
C TRP A 58 -16.81 9.17 13.16
N THR A 59 -15.70 9.68 13.67
CA THR A 59 -14.88 10.71 13.04
C THR A 59 -13.41 10.40 13.29
N GLY A 60 -12.58 10.63 12.28
CA GLY A 60 -11.16 10.31 12.32
C GLY A 60 -10.30 11.49 11.97
N SER A 61 -9.15 11.59 12.62
CA SER A 61 -8.08 12.54 12.28
C SER A 61 -6.73 11.88 12.49
N TYR A 62 -5.69 12.46 11.89
CA TYR A 62 -4.32 11.93 11.97
C TYR A 62 -3.38 12.90 12.69
N PHE A 63 -2.36 12.35 13.33
CA PHE A 63 -1.37 13.07 14.13
C PHE A 63 0.03 12.47 13.93
N PHE A 64 1.04 13.28 14.25
CA PHE A 64 2.43 12.88 14.11
C PHE A 64 3.08 12.60 15.46
N LYS A 65 4.18 11.84 15.46
CA LYS A 65 4.88 11.40 16.67
C LYS A 65 5.26 12.56 17.58
N GLU A 66 5.71 13.67 17.01
CA GLU A 66 6.10 14.88 17.75
C GLU A 66 4.89 15.58 18.42
N GLU A 67 3.67 15.30 17.95
CA GLU A 67 2.44 15.89 18.46
C GLU A 67 1.79 15.04 19.56
N ILE A 68 2.33 13.86 19.87
CA ILE A 68 1.80 12.97 20.91
C ILE A 68 1.67 13.67 22.27
N PRO A 69 2.67 14.45 22.76
CA PRO A 69 2.51 15.20 24.02
C PRO A 69 1.35 16.19 24.00
N LEU A 70 1.02 16.76 22.84
CA LEU A 70 -0.11 17.69 22.70
C LEU A 70 -1.47 16.96 22.78
N LEU A 71 -1.51 15.69 22.36
CA LEU A 71 -2.72 14.86 22.44
C LEU A 71 -3.11 14.52 23.88
N GLU A 72 -2.16 14.52 24.84
CA GLU A 72 -2.47 14.27 26.26
C GLU A 72 -3.55 15.23 26.80
N ALA A 73 -3.49 16.50 26.37
CA ALA A 73 -4.45 17.54 26.74
C ALA A 73 -5.84 17.36 26.09
N HIS A 74 -6.01 16.31 25.29
CA HIS A 74 -7.21 16.03 24.50
C HIS A 74 -7.73 14.60 24.67
N PHE A 75 -7.26 13.86 25.69
CA PHE A 75 -7.76 12.51 25.97
C PHE A 75 -9.26 12.47 26.30
N ASP A 76 -9.84 13.56 26.77
CA ASP A 76 -11.27 13.68 27.08
C ASP A 76 -12.19 13.55 25.87
N ILE A 77 -11.65 13.73 24.66
CA ILE A 77 -12.40 13.63 23.41
C ILE A 77 -12.02 12.40 22.58
N LEU A 78 -11.16 11.50 23.04
CA LEU A 78 -10.71 10.36 22.23
C LEU A 78 -11.33 9.07 22.74
N ASP A 79 -11.72 8.19 21.81
CA ASP A 79 -12.21 6.84 22.13
C ASP A 79 -11.17 5.78 21.73
N VAL A 80 -10.47 6.01 20.60
CA VAL A 80 -9.46 5.09 20.06
C VAL A 80 -8.22 5.85 19.60
N MET A 81 -7.04 5.29 19.88
CA MET A 81 -5.76 5.76 19.35
C MET A 81 -5.05 4.63 18.62
N VAL A 82 -4.71 4.87 17.35
CA VAL A 82 -4.07 3.88 16.46
C VAL A 82 -2.63 4.30 16.21
N PHE A 83 -1.66 3.53 16.69
CA PHE A 83 -0.23 3.79 16.56
C PHE A 83 0.34 3.00 15.39
N ILE A 84 0.59 3.69 14.28
CA ILE A 84 0.97 3.09 13.00
C ILE A 84 2.48 3.06 12.89
N ARG A 85 3.08 1.87 12.74
CA ARG A 85 4.55 1.64 12.66
C ARG A 85 5.39 2.42 13.69
N LEU A 86 4.83 2.79 14.84
CA LEU A 86 5.59 3.50 15.86
C LEU A 86 6.45 2.52 16.65
N THR A 87 7.69 2.91 16.91
CA THR A 87 8.63 2.18 17.75
C THR A 87 8.45 2.58 19.21
N TRP A 88 8.54 1.61 20.11
CA TRP A 88 8.41 1.88 21.55
C TRP A 88 9.48 2.85 22.07
N THR A 89 9.08 3.68 23.03
CA THR A 89 9.96 4.50 23.86
C THR A 89 9.45 4.46 25.31
N PRO A 90 10.30 4.67 26.32
CA PRO A 90 9.86 4.69 27.73
C PRO A 90 8.74 5.69 28.04
N TYR A 91 8.68 6.80 27.28
CA TYR A 91 7.62 7.79 27.40
C TYR A 91 6.22 7.19 27.15
N TYR A 92 6.12 6.23 26.23
CA TYR A 92 4.84 5.61 25.89
C TYR A 92 4.23 4.78 27.02
N ASP A 93 5.01 4.25 27.96
CA ASP A 93 4.42 3.53 29.11
C ASP A 93 3.54 4.47 29.96
N THR A 94 4.04 5.67 30.26
CA THR A 94 3.28 6.68 31.02
C THR A 94 2.09 7.20 30.21
N PHE A 95 2.31 7.50 28.93
CA PHE A 95 1.28 8.00 28.02
C PHE A 95 0.13 6.99 27.88
N PHE A 96 0.45 5.71 27.65
CA PHE A 96 -0.53 4.62 27.51
C PHE A 96 -1.30 4.33 28.79
N HIS A 97 -0.66 4.49 29.95
CA HIS A 97 -1.33 4.38 31.25
C HIS A 97 -2.37 5.50 31.43
N GLN A 98 -2.00 6.74 31.10
CA GLN A 98 -2.92 7.88 31.20
C GLN A 98 -4.09 7.77 30.22
N ALA A 99 -3.84 7.33 28.99
CA ALA A 99 -4.89 7.11 27.98
C ALA A 99 -5.91 6.05 28.46
N ARG A 100 -5.45 4.94 29.04
CA ARG A 100 -6.34 3.91 29.59
C ARG A 100 -7.18 4.39 30.77
N LYS A 101 -6.67 5.29 31.62
CA LYS A 101 -7.47 5.92 32.67
C LYS A 101 -8.66 6.73 32.12
N LYS A 102 -8.61 7.10 30.84
CA LYS A 102 -9.68 7.78 30.11
C LYS A 102 -10.50 6.82 29.25
N ASN A 103 -10.31 5.50 29.42
CA ASN A 103 -10.96 4.44 28.64
C ASN A 103 -10.66 4.46 27.13
N ILE A 104 -9.56 5.10 26.74
CA ILE A 104 -9.12 5.11 25.34
C ILE A 104 -8.55 3.74 25.00
N LYS A 105 -9.05 3.12 23.92
CA LYS A 105 -8.50 1.86 23.39
C LYS A 105 -7.25 2.16 22.56
N LEU A 106 -6.19 1.42 22.81
CA LEU A 106 -4.94 1.55 22.07
C LEU A 106 -4.81 0.44 21.03
N VAL A 107 -4.52 0.81 19.79
CA VAL A 107 -4.39 -0.13 18.67
C VAL A 107 -3.02 0.04 18.04
N PHE A 108 -2.32 -1.07 17.81
CA PHE A 108 -1.09 -1.07 17.01
C PHE A 108 -1.41 -1.39 15.55
N ASP A 109 -0.96 -0.58 14.61
CA ASP A 109 -1.22 -0.79 13.19
C ASP A 109 0.10 -1.01 12.42
N ILE A 110 0.14 -2.07 11.62
CA ILE A 110 1.26 -2.35 10.74
C ILE A 110 0.79 -3.03 9.44
N ASP A 111 1.45 -2.68 8.35
CA ASP A 111 1.09 -3.07 6.98
C ASP A 111 2.07 -4.04 6.32
N ASP A 112 3.19 -4.34 6.98
CA ASP A 112 4.20 -5.32 6.55
C ASP A 112 4.70 -6.18 7.73
N LEU A 113 5.22 -7.38 7.44
CA LEU A 113 5.85 -8.26 8.44
C LEU A 113 7.26 -7.77 8.81
N VAL A 114 7.32 -6.65 9.54
CA VAL A 114 8.57 -6.00 9.99
C VAL A 114 8.68 -5.88 11.51
N PHE A 115 7.78 -6.50 12.27
CA PHE A 115 7.73 -6.47 13.74
C PHE A 115 8.08 -7.81 14.40
N ASP A 116 8.22 -8.89 13.62
CA ASP A 116 8.60 -10.21 14.15
C ASP A 116 10.09 -10.46 13.91
N ILE A 117 10.86 -10.51 15.00
CA ILE A 117 12.31 -10.73 14.98
C ILE A 117 12.69 -12.07 14.33
N ASN A 118 11.83 -13.08 14.41
CA ASN A 118 12.09 -14.40 13.82
C ASN A 118 11.98 -14.38 12.29
N LYS A 119 11.38 -13.33 11.72
CA LYS A 119 11.11 -13.18 10.29
C LYS A 119 12.10 -12.25 9.59
N ILE A 120 13.01 -11.63 10.34
CA ILE A 120 14.02 -10.70 9.82
C ILE A 120 14.92 -11.34 8.76
N PRO A 121 15.41 -12.59 8.88
CA PRO A 121 16.17 -13.21 7.81
C PRO A 121 15.38 -13.32 6.48
N CYS A 122 14.09 -13.69 6.55
CA CYS A 122 13.22 -13.77 5.38
C CYS A 122 13.00 -12.38 4.75
N LEU A 123 12.71 -11.38 5.59
CA LEU A 123 12.58 -9.98 5.20
C LEU A 123 13.83 -9.45 4.50
N MET A 124 14.99 -9.54 5.15
CA MET A 124 16.26 -9.02 4.63
C MET A 124 16.62 -9.68 3.30
N ASN A 125 16.46 -11.01 3.22
CA ASN A 125 16.68 -11.74 1.97
C ASN A 125 15.73 -11.27 0.86
N THR A 126 14.43 -11.08 1.17
CA THR A 126 13.45 -10.61 0.18
C THR A 126 13.77 -9.20 -0.31
N LEU A 127 14.21 -8.33 0.59
CA LEU A 127 14.54 -6.94 0.31
C LEU A 127 15.94 -6.74 -0.31
N SER A 128 16.67 -7.82 -0.59
CA SER A 128 18.08 -7.80 -1.04
C SER A 128 19.00 -7.01 -0.11
N VAL A 129 18.71 -6.98 1.19
CA VAL A 129 19.54 -6.29 2.20
C VAL A 129 20.71 -7.20 2.58
N GLN A 130 21.92 -6.66 2.56
CA GLN A 130 23.11 -7.40 2.99
C GLN A 130 23.04 -7.74 4.49
N PHE A 131 23.40 -8.97 4.84
CA PHE A 131 23.55 -9.45 6.22
C PHE A 131 24.87 -8.96 6.85
N SER A 132 25.02 -7.65 7.00
CA SER A 132 26.10 -7.04 7.79
C SER A 132 25.67 -6.87 9.25
N ASP A 133 26.63 -6.79 10.18
CA ASP A 133 26.35 -6.56 11.61
C ASP A 133 25.51 -5.29 11.83
N GLU A 134 25.81 -4.21 11.09
CA GLU A 134 25.06 -2.96 11.14
C GLU A 134 23.60 -3.16 10.70
N ASN A 135 23.35 -3.81 9.56
CA ASN A 135 22.01 -4.05 9.07
C ASN A 135 21.22 -4.98 10.00
N LEU A 136 21.88 -6.01 10.53
CA LEU A 136 21.28 -6.92 11.51
C LEU A 136 20.87 -6.13 12.76
N LEU A 137 21.77 -5.35 13.34
CA LEU A 137 21.46 -4.54 14.53
C LEU A 137 20.29 -3.57 14.27
N ASN A 138 20.29 -2.91 13.10
CA ASN A 138 19.25 -1.97 12.71
C ASN A 138 17.88 -2.66 12.56
N TRP A 139 17.80 -3.76 11.80
CA TRP A 139 16.54 -4.48 11.58
C TRP A 139 16.03 -5.15 12.86
N PHE A 140 16.88 -5.89 13.57
CA PHE A 140 16.48 -6.51 14.83
C PHE A 140 16.08 -5.46 15.88
N GLY A 141 16.82 -4.37 16.00
CA GLY A 141 16.50 -3.26 16.91
C GLY A 141 15.16 -2.60 16.58
N HIS A 142 14.96 -2.19 15.32
CA HIS A 142 13.72 -1.56 14.87
C HIS A 142 12.51 -2.49 15.07
N SER A 143 12.62 -3.74 14.64
CA SER A 143 11.54 -4.73 14.76
C SER A 143 11.23 -5.08 16.21
N SER A 144 12.23 -5.14 17.09
CA SER A 144 12.01 -5.35 18.52
C SER A 144 11.25 -4.19 19.16
N LEU A 145 11.52 -2.95 18.76
CA LEU A 145 10.81 -1.78 19.27
C LEU A 145 9.37 -1.69 18.74
N LEU A 146 9.13 -2.07 17.48
CA LEU A 146 7.78 -2.23 16.93
C LEU A 146 6.99 -3.30 17.71
N ASN A 147 7.59 -4.48 17.91
CA ASN A 147 7.00 -5.58 18.67
C ASN A 147 6.63 -5.16 20.09
N THR A 148 7.55 -4.45 20.75
CA THR A 148 7.36 -3.96 22.12
C THR A 148 6.19 -2.98 22.21
N LEU A 149 6.07 -2.05 21.25
CA LEU A 149 4.93 -1.13 21.22
C LEU A 149 3.62 -1.90 20.99
N GLY A 150 3.62 -2.83 20.03
CA GLY A 150 2.46 -3.66 19.72
C GLY A 150 1.95 -4.45 20.93
N LYS A 151 2.84 -5.04 21.73
CA LYS A 151 2.51 -5.74 22.98
C LYS A 151 1.94 -4.85 24.07
N LYS A 152 2.09 -3.53 23.95
CA LYS A 152 1.56 -2.54 24.89
C LYS A 152 0.23 -1.94 24.44
N CYS A 153 -0.24 -2.28 23.24
CA CYS A 153 -1.58 -1.95 22.74
C CYS A 153 -2.59 -3.03 23.11
N ASP A 154 -3.89 -2.68 23.10
CA ASP A 154 -4.98 -3.60 23.45
C ASP A 154 -5.37 -4.47 22.24
N TYR A 155 -5.20 -3.95 21.03
CA TYR A 155 -5.53 -4.61 19.77
C TYR A 155 -4.47 -4.34 18.71
N SER A 156 -4.55 -5.05 17.58
CA SER A 156 -3.73 -4.73 16.41
C SER A 156 -4.51 -4.75 15.09
N PHE A 157 -4.02 -3.97 14.14
CA PHE A 157 -4.50 -3.89 12.76
C PHE A 157 -3.45 -4.38 11.79
N GLY A 158 -3.88 -5.18 10.82
CA GLY A 158 -3.08 -5.64 9.70
C GLY A 158 -3.80 -5.46 8.37
N THR A 159 -3.06 -5.44 7.27
CA THR A 159 -3.60 -5.21 5.91
C THR A 159 -4.35 -6.39 5.31
N ASN A 160 -4.10 -7.61 5.79
CA ASN A 160 -4.76 -8.83 5.36
C ASN A 160 -4.74 -9.87 6.49
N ALA A 161 -5.52 -10.95 6.31
CA ALA A 161 -5.64 -12.00 7.31
C ALA A 161 -4.35 -12.80 7.51
N TYR A 162 -3.46 -12.88 6.50
CA TYR A 162 -2.17 -13.55 6.62
C TYR A 162 -1.24 -12.81 7.59
N LEU A 163 -1.13 -11.48 7.46
CA LEU A 163 -0.40 -10.62 8.39
C LEU A 163 -1.02 -10.62 9.79
N CYS A 164 -2.36 -10.62 9.89
CA CYS A 164 -3.06 -10.64 11.18
C CYS A 164 -2.75 -11.90 12.01
N LYS A 165 -2.48 -13.04 11.36
CA LYS A 165 -2.04 -14.27 12.07
C LYS A 165 -0.69 -14.05 12.76
N PHE A 166 0.30 -13.48 12.05
CA PHE A 166 1.59 -13.15 12.67
C PHE A 166 1.46 -12.11 13.79
N LEU A 167 0.57 -11.13 13.63
CA LEU A 167 0.29 -10.14 14.67
C LEU A 167 -0.26 -10.82 15.93
N GLN A 168 -1.28 -11.67 15.76
CA GLN A 168 -1.89 -12.39 16.88
C GLN A 168 -0.88 -13.31 17.56
N ASP A 169 -0.05 -14.00 16.78
CA ASP A 169 0.96 -14.92 17.29
C ASP A 169 2.09 -14.20 18.04
N ALA A 170 2.58 -13.07 17.53
CA ALA A 170 3.72 -12.38 18.15
C ALA A 170 3.31 -11.42 19.28
N LEU A 171 2.15 -10.76 19.16
CA LEU A 171 1.69 -9.73 20.10
C LEU A 171 0.75 -10.28 21.18
N LYS A 172 0.09 -11.42 20.92
CA LYS A 172 -0.92 -12.02 21.81
C LYS A 172 -2.11 -11.11 22.08
N THR A 173 -2.44 -10.24 21.14
CA THR A 173 -3.62 -9.37 21.16
C THR A 173 -4.57 -9.74 20.01
N PRO A 174 -5.87 -9.44 20.11
CA PRO A 174 -6.79 -9.62 18.99
C PRO A 174 -6.38 -8.72 17.80
N SER A 175 -6.36 -9.31 16.61
CA SER A 175 -5.93 -8.65 15.38
C SER A 175 -7.09 -8.55 14.39
N PHE A 176 -7.28 -7.37 13.79
CA PHE A 176 -8.33 -7.12 12.80
C PHE A 176 -7.73 -6.70 11.47
N VAL A 177 -8.39 -7.13 10.39
CA VAL A 177 -8.01 -6.71 9.03
C VAL A 177 -8.59 -5.34 8.75
N THR A 178 -7.73 -4.40 8.38
CA THR A 178 -8.11 -3.13 7.78
C THR A 178 -7.36 -3.03 6.45
N ASN A 179 -8.05 -3.21 5.32
CA ASN A 179 -7.41 -3.16 4.00
C ASN A 179 -6.82 -1.76 3.74
N ASN A 180 -5.79 -1.70 2.89
CA ASN A 180 -5.45 -0.45 2.25
C ASN A 180 -6.48 -0.16 1.15
N PHE A 181 -6.80 1.12 0.96
CA PHE A 181 -7.79 1.55 -0.02
C PHE A 181 -7.47 2.95 -0.55
N LEU A 182 -8.19 3.40 -1.57
CA LEU A 182 -7.94 4.66 -2.29
C LEU A 182 -8.37 5.88 -1.47
N ASN A 183 -7.75 7.04 -1.70
CA ASN A 183 -8.33 8.33 -1.26
C ASN A 183 -9.14 9.02 -2.37
N LEU A 184 -9.90 10.05 -1.98
CA LEU A 184 -10.74 10.83 -2.88
C LEU A 184 -9.93 11.51 -3.99
N GLU A 185 -8.68 11.92 -3.70
CA GLU A 185 -7.77 12.50 -4.68
C GLU A 185 -7.41 11.49 -5.78
N GLN A 186 -7.08 10.26 -5.40
CA GLN A 186 -6.81 9.15 -6.33
C GLN A 186 -8.04 8.83 -7.17
N ILE A 187 -9.23 8.72 -6.57
CA ILE A 187 -10.47 8.44 -7.30
C ILE A 187 -10.73 9.52 -8.35
N ARG A 188 -10.68 10.79 -7.95
CA ARG A 188 -10.96 11.93 -8.84
C ARG A 188 -9.98 12.01 -10.01
N VAL A 189 -8.69 11.79 -9.76
CA VAL A 189 -7.67 11.81 -10.82
C VAL A 189 -7.80 10.59 -11.72
N SER A 190 -8.00 9.40 -11.13
CA SER A 190 -8.09 8.14 -11.87
C SER A 190 -9.30 8.10 -12.79
N GLU A 191 -10.43 8.70 -12.39
CA GLU A 191 -11.60 8.79 -13.25
C GLU A 191 -11.28 9.53 -14.56
N LYS A 192 -10.63 10.69 -14.47
CA LYS A 192 -10.23 11.46 -15.66
C LYS A 192 -9.25 10.67 -16.53
N LEU A 193 -8.28 10.00 -15.91
CA LEU A 193 -7.29 9.17 -16.61
C LEU A 193 -7.95 8.00 -17.34
N TYR A 194 -8.88 7.31 -16.68
CA TYR A 194 -9.64 6.21 -17.26
C TYR A 194 -10.46 6.67 -18.47
N GLN A 195 -11.23 7.76 -18.33
CA GLN A 195 -12.04 8.30 -19.44
C GLN A 195 -11.16 8.70 -20.63
N ASN A 196 -10.03 9.38 -20.38
CA ASN A 196 -9.08 9.73 -21.43
C ASN A 196 -8.49 8.50 -22.12
N LYS A 197 -8.23 7.41 -21.37
CA LYS A 197 -7.73 6.15 -21.93
C LYS A 197 -8.77 5.45 -22.80
N MET A 198 -10.04 5.50 -22.40
CA MET A 198 -11.14 4.91 -23.19
C MET A 198 -11.47 5.71 -24.45
N GLN A 199 -11.34 7.04 -24.41
CA GLN A 199 -11.57 7.92 -25.57
C GLN A 199 -10.42 7.88 -26.58
N ASN A 200 -9.18 7.78 -26.11
CA ASN A 200 -7.99 7.69 -26.97
C ASN A 200 -7.71 6.24 -27.38
N SER A 201 -8.68 5.59 -28.04
CA SER A 201 -8.56 4.21 -28.53
C SER A 201 -7.57 4.03 -29.69
N ASN A 202 -6.94 5.11 -30.15
CA ASN A 202 -5.82 5.00 -31.11
C ASN A 202 -4.66 4.31 -30.40
N LYS A 203 -4.38 3.07 -30.80
CA LYS A 203 -3.26 2.30 -30.28
C LYS A 203 -1.98 3.11 -30.44
N SER A 204 -1.28 3.35 -29.34
CA SER A 204 0.09 3.85 -29.42
C SER A 204 0.92 2.89 -30.28
N ASP A 205 1.87 3.42 -31.03
CA ASP A 205 2.83 2.59 -31.77
C ASP A 205 3.62 1.66 -30.83
N PHE A 206 3.69 1.99 -29.54
CA PHE A 206 4.38 1.22 -28.52
C PHE A 206 3.42 0.52 -27.55
N PHE A 207 3.73 -0.74 -27.24
CA PHE A 207 3.12 -1.46 -26.12
C PHE A 207 4.00 -1.30 -24.88
N LYS A 208 3.41 -0.88 -23.76
CA LYS A 208 4.14 -0.55 -22.53
C LYS A 208 3.80 -1.51 -21.39
N ILE A 209 4.82 -2.15 -20.86
CA ILE A 209 4.80 -2.87 -19.59
C ILE A 209 5.21 -1.88 -18.49
N GLY A 210 4.44 -1.77 -17.43
CA GLY A 210 4.74 -0.94 -16.26
C GLY A 210 5.21 -1.78 -15.08
N TYR A 211 6.34 -1.41 -14.50
CA TYR A 211 6.84 -1.95 -13.24
C TYR A 211 7.05 -0.82 -12.23
N PHE A 212 6.10 -0.68 -11.31
CA PHE A 212 6.12 0.40 -10.32
C PHE A 212 6.76 -0.12 -9.03
N SER A 213 8.08 -0.32 -9.09
CA SER A 213 8.85 -1.10 -8.11
C SER A 213 8.72 -0.55 -6.69
N GLY A 214 8.56 0.76 -6.50
CA GLY A 214 8.66 1.34 -5.17
C GLY A 214 10.14 1.37 -4.75
N SER A 215 10.47 1.04 -3.49
CA SER A 215 11.81 1.20 -2.90
C SER A 215 12.89 0.34 -3.57
N SER A 216 14.17 0.57 -3.24
CA SER A 216 15.34 -0.15 -3.79
C SER A 216 15.40 -1.66 -3.51
N THR A 217 14.44 -2.17 -2.74
CA THR A 217 14.43 -3.52 -2.16
C THR A 217 13.79 -4.59 -3.05
N HIS A 218 13.42 -4.25 -4.28
CA HIS A 218 12.63 -5.12 -5.17
C HIS A 218 13.45 -5.76 -6.31
N LYS A 219 14.78 -5.83 -6.17
CA LYS A 219 15.65 -6.46 -7.17
C LYS A 219 15.31 -7.94 -7.36
N ASN A 220 15.20 -8.67 -6.24
CA ASN A 220 14.93 -10.10 -6.27
C ASN A 220 13.54 -10.44 -6.88
N ASP A 221 12.55 -9.55 -6.75
CA ASP A 221 11.22 -9.72 -7.36
C ASP A 221 11.32 -9.71 -8.89
N PHE A 222 11.95 -8.69 -9.48
CA PHE A 222 12.06 -8.56 -10.94
C PHE A 222 13.00 -9.60 -11.56
N ASP A 223 14.08 -9.97 -10.87
CA ASP A 223 15.06 -10.94 -11.38
C ASP A 223 14.42 -12.29 -11.77
N ARG A 224 13.31 -12.67 -11.11
CA ARG A 224 12.56 -13.90 -11.45
C ARG A 224 11.93 -13.89 -12.84
N ILE A 225 11.58 -12.71 -13.34
CA ILE A 225 10.91 -12.55 -14.65
C ILE A 225 11.81 -11.90 -15.69
N ALA A 226 13.02 -11.47 -15.31
CA ALA A 226 13.90 -10.64 -16.13
C ALA A 226 14.23 -11.28 -17.49
N ARG A 227 14.34 -12.60 -17.56
CA ARG A 227 14.57 -13.35 -18.81
C ARG A 227 13.34 -13.39 -19.71
N GLU A 228 12.16 -13.57 -19.15
CA GLU A 228 10.90 -13.53 -19.92
C GLU A 228 10.67 -12.13 -20.49
N ILE A 229 10.97 -11.08 -19.70
CA ILE A 229 10.93 -9.68 -20.17
C ILE A 229 11.98 -9.42 -21.25
N GLU A 230 13.21 -9.94 -21.10
CA GLU A 230 14.25 -9.83 -22.14
C GLU A 230 13.77 -10.37 -23.49
N LEU A 231 13.20 -11.58 -23.50
CA LEU A 231 12.70 -12.23 -24.72
C LEU A 231 11.60 -11.40 -25.39
N LEU A 232 10.67 -10.85 -24.60
CA LEU A 232 9.62 -9.97 -25.11
C LEU A 232 10.20 -8.69 -25.74
N LEU A 233 11.19 -8.06 -25.11
CA LEU A 233 11.84 -6.85 -25.65
C LEU A 233 12.67 -7.17 -26.91
N GLU A 234 13.28 -8.35 -26.99
CA GLU A 234 14.05 -8.80 -28.15
C GLU A 234 13.14 -9.08 -29.36
N GLU A 235 12.03 -9.79 -29.16
CA GLU A 235 11.08 -10.14 -30.22
C GLU A 235 10.24 -8.95 -30.70
N HIS A 236 9.99 -7.97 -29.83
CA HIS A 236 9.08 -6.86 -30.10
C HIS A 236 9.77 -5.51 -29.91
N PRO A 237 10.39 -4.94 -30.97
CA PRO A 237 11.06 -3.63 -30.90
C PRO A 237 10.15 -2.46 -30.49
N ASN A 238 8.83 -2.62 -30.68
CA ASN A 238 7.84 -1.64 -30.24
C ASN A 238 7.34 -1.87 -28.81
N MET A 239 7.87 -2.85 -28.08
CA MET A 239 7.58 -3.06 -26.67
C MET A 239 8.54 -2.25 -25.79
N LYS A 240 8.00 -1.64 -24.74
CA LYS A 240 8.74 -0.84 -23.76
C LYS A 240 8.43 -1.31 -22.34
N LEU A 241 9.43 -1.27 -21.47
CA LEU A 241 9.29 -1.44 -20.03
C LEU A 241 9.46 -0.06 -19.36
N GLU A 242 8.39 0.48 -18.78
CA GLU A 242 8.44 1.67 -17.95
C GLU A 242 8.59 1.30 -16.47
N VAL A 243 9.68 1.74 -15.85
CA VAL A 243 9.96 1.53 -14.43
C VAL A 243 9.94 2.86 -13.70
N VAL A 244 9.28 2.87 -12.55
CA VAL A 244 9.21 4.04 -11.66
C VAL A 244 9.74 3.65 -10.29
N GLY A 245 10.78 4.35 -9.85
CA GLY A 245 11.49 4.07 -8.60
C GLY A 245 12.92 3.62 -8.86
N PHE A 246 13.51 2.98 -7.85
CA PHE A 246 14.89 2.49 -7.95
C PHE A 246 14.88 1.08 -8.54
N MET A 247 15.76 0.85 -9.52
CA MET A 247 15.98 -0.47 -10.12
C MET A 247 17.40 -0.58 -10.65
N ASP A 248 18.06 -1.69 -10.32
CA ASP A 248 19.34 -2.09 -10.90
C ASP A 248 19.12 -3.33 -11.76
N PHE A 249 19.36 -3.20 -13.06
CA PHE A 249 19.10 -4.27 -14.02
C PHE A 249 20.33 -5.14 -14.27
N PRO A 250 20.15 -6.47 -14.43
CA PRO A 250 21.19 -7.35 -14.92
C PRO A 250 21.89 -6.82 -16.18
N ARG A 251 23.19 -7.10 -16.33
CA ARG A 251 24.03 -6.58 -17.42
C ARG A 251 23.45 -6.84 -18.82
N TYR A 252 22.79 -7.98 -19.03
CA TYR A 252 22.19 -8.34 -20.31
C TYR A 252 20.99 -7.45 -20.69
N LEU A 253 20.33 -6.80 -19.71
CA LEU A 253 19.22 -5.87 -19.97
C LEU A 253 19.68 -4.43 -20.25
N GLN A 254 20.95 -4.09 -19.99
CA GLN A 254 21.47 -2.74 -20.14
C GLN A 254 21.38 -2.21 -21.59
N LYS A 255 21.50 -3.11 -22.58
CA LYS A 255 21.33 -2.78 -24.01
C LYS A 255 19.94 -2.19 -24.31
N TYR A 256 18.90 -2.61 -23.57
CA TYR A 256 17.53 -2.13 -23.74
C TYR A 256 17.29 -0.76 -23.09
N ILE A 257 18.12 -0.37 -22.13
CA ILE A 257 18.11 1.01 -21.61
C ILE A 257 18.71 1.94 -22.68
N GLN A 258 19.84 1.54 -23.27
CA GLN A 258 20.54 2.32 -24.30
C GLN A 258 19.68 2.53 -25.55
N ASN A 259 18.92 1.51 -25.97
CA ASN A 259 18.03 1.59 -27.13
C ASN A 259 16.64 2.17 -26.82
N LYS A 260 16.39 2.60 -25.57
CA LYS A 260 15.13 3.22 -25.09
C LYS A 260 13.90 2.29 -25.08
N GLN A 261 14.10 0.98 -25.01
CA GLN A 261 13.01 0.04 -24.69
C GLN A 261 12.75 -0.03 -23.17
N ILE A 262 13.77 0.10 -22.33
CA ILE A 262 13.61 0.25 -20.88
C ILE A 262 13.70 1.74 -20.53
N LEU A 263 12.64 2.26 -19.90
CA LEU A 263 12.49 3.64 -19.47
C LEU A 263 12.50 3.71 -17.95
N LEU A 264 13.49 4.38 -17.38
CA LEU A 264 13.62 4.59 -15.94
C LEU A 264 13.13 5.98 -15.55
N SER A 265 12.23 6.04 -14.57
CA SER A 265 11.78 7.28 -13.94
C SER A 265 12.08 7.27 -12.44
N PRO A 266 12.45 8.41 -11.84
CA PRO A 266 12.62 8.50 -10.39
C PRO A 266 11.30 8.29 -9.66
N PHE A 267 11.36 8.21 -8.33
CA PHE A 267 10.17 8.33 -7.49
C PHE A 267 9.41 9.60 -7.80
N VAL A 268 8.09 9.49 -7.80
CA VAL A 268 7.14 10.58 -8.02
C VAL A 268 6.07 10.55 -6.93
N ASP A 269 5.36 11.66 -6.76
CA ASP A 269 4.18 11.68 -5.89
C ASP A 269 3.10 10.71 -6.37
N PHE A 270 2.17 10.37 -5.48
CA PHE A 270 1.20 9.31 -5.76
C PHE A 270 0.21 9.64 -6.88
N LEU A 271 -0.08 10.93 -7.15
CA LEU A 271 -0.97 11.31 -8.26
C LEU A 271 -0.23 11.29 -9.59
N THR A 272 1.04 11.71 -9.61
CA THR A 272 1.91 11.53 -10.77
C THR A 272 2.14 10.04 -11.06
N LEU A 273 2.30 9.21 -10.03
CA LEU A 273 2.37 7.75 -10.17
C LEU A 273 1.08 7.21 -10.79
N GLN A 274 -0.09 7.65 -10.32
CA GLN A 274 -1.39 7.25 -10.88
C GLN A 274 -1.48 7.55 -12.39
N ASN A 275 -0.99 8.73 -12.81
CA ASN A 275 -0.91 9.08 -14.23
C ASN A 275 0.05 8.17 -15.01
N LYS A 276 1.20 7.80 -14.45
CA LYS A 276 2.13 6.85 -15.10
C LYS A 276 1.52 5.45 -15.22
N ILE A 277 0.82 4.97 -14.18
CA ILE A 277 0.09 3.70 -14.23
C ILE A 277 -0.97 3.69 -15.33
N ALA A 278 -1.66 4.82 -15.55
CA ALA A 278 -2.65 4.94 -16.63
C ALA A 278 -2.02 4.85 -18.04
N GLN A 279 -0.74 5.22 -18.18
CA GLN A 279 -0.04 5.31 -19.46
C GLN A 279 0.54 3.99 -19.97
N VAL A 280 0.52 2.92 -19.16
CA VAL A 280 0.98 1.59 -19.55
C VAL A 280 -0.19 0.68 -19.95
N ASP A 281 0.09 -0.37 -20.71
CA ASP A 281 -0.90 -1.34 -21.15
C ASP A 281 -1.10 -2.46 -20.13
N VAL A 282 0.00 -2.91 -19.52
CA VAL A 282 0.03 -3.94 -18.49
C VAL A 282 0.91 -3.50 -17.32
N ASN A 283 0.39 -3.61 -16.11
CA ASN A 283 1.11 -3.48 -14.85
C ASN A 283 1.59 -4.87 -14.40
N ILE A 284 2.87 -5.02 -14.08
CA ILE A 284 3.43 -6.28 -13.60
C ILE A 284 3.79 -6.20 -12.11
N VAL A 285 3.45 -7.26 -11.37
CA VAL A 285 3.69 -7.36 -9.92
C VAL A 285 4.35 -8.72 -9.60
N PRO A 286 5.63 -8.90 -9.96
CA PRO A 286 6.34 -10.18 -9.86
C PRO A 286 6.91 -10.44 -8.46
N LEU A 287 6.09 -10.28 -7.41
CA LEU A 287 6.57 -10.52 -6.04
C LEU A 287 7.08 -11.97 -5.90
N ILE A 288 8.17 -12.17 -5.15
CA ILE A 288 8.52 -13.50 -4.65
C ILE A 288 7.36 -14.04 -3.82
N ASP A 289 7.04 -15.33 -3.86
CA ASP A 289 6.02 -15.93 -2.99
C ASP A 289 6.69 -16.45 -1.71
N ASN A 290 6.57 -15.72 -0.61
CA ASN A 290 7.10 -16.09 0.70
C ASN A 290 6.28 -15.47 1.84
N GLU A 291 6.62 -15.76 3.09
CA GLU A 291 5.85 -15.27 4.24
C GLU A 291 5.74 -13.74 4.28
N PHE A 292 6.83 -13.02 3.94
CA PHE A 292 6.86 -11.56 3.95
C PHE A 292 5.99 -10.96 2.85
N THR A 293 6.10 -11.41 1.61
CA THR A 293 5.29 -10.89 0.50
C THR A 293 3.82 -11.30 0.56
N ASN A 294 3.50 -12.43 1.20
CA ASN A 294 2.13 -12.81 1.51
C ASN A 294 1.49 -11.90 2.58
N CYS A 295 2.29 -11.15 3.34
CA CYS A 295 1.79 -10.10 4.22
C CYS A 295 1.57 -8.75 3.52
N LYS A 296 2.06 -8.55 2.29
CA LYS A 296 1.87 -7.29 1.56
C LYS A 296 0.42 -7.11 1.10
N SER A 297 0.06 -5.86 0.84
CA SER A 297 -1.27 -5.49 0.34
C SER A 297 -1.35 -5.41 -1.19
N GLU A 298 -2.58 -5.36 -1.67
CA GLU A 298 -3.02 -5.37 -3.06
C GLU A 298 -2.90 -4.01 -3.80
N LEU A 299 -2.18 -3.03 -3.24
CA LEU A 299 -2.11 -1.64 -3.76
C LEU A 299 -1.93 -1.57 -5.27
N LYS A 300 -0.90 -2.27 -5.77
CA LYS A 300 -0.53 -2.26 -7.19
C LYS A 300 -1.65 -2.75 -8.11
N PHE A 301 -2.52 -3.62 -7.61
CA PHE A 301 -3.67 -4.11 -8.38
C PHE A 301 -4.79 -3.08 -8.42
N PHE A 302 -5.26 -2.58 -7.27
CA PHE A 302 -6.40 -1.67 -7.28
C PHE A 302 -6.04 -0.31 -7.88
N GLU A 303 -4.80 0.16 -7.74
CA GLU A 303 -4.36 1.42 -8.36
C GLU A 303 -4.30 1.30 -9.88
N ALA A 304 -3.85 0.17 -10.42
CA ALA A 304 -3.87 -0.09 -11.86
C ALA A 304 -5.30 -0.26 -12.39
N ALA A 305 -6.14 -0.99 -11.67
CA ALA A 305 -7.51 -1.25 -12.08
C ALA A 305 -8.33 0.03 -12.27
N ILE A 306 -8.25 1.00 -11.34
CA ILE A 306 -9.09 2.20 -11.40
C ILE A 306 -8.77 3.15 -12.56
N VAL A 307 -7.59 3.05 -13.15
CA VAL A 307 -7.21 3.77 -14.39
C VAL A 307 -7.36 2.93 -15.65
N GLY A 308 -7.92 1.72 -15.54
CA GLY A 308 -8.13 0.83 -16.67
C GLY A 308 -6.86 0.15 -17.16
N THR A 309 -5.86 -0.04 -16.30
CA THR A 309 -4.63 -0.77 -16.61
C THR A 309 -4.73 -2.20 -16.08
N LEU A 310 -4.47 -3.16 -16.96
CA LEU A 310 -4.51 -4.58 -16.63
C LEU A 310 -3.33 -4.95 -15.71
N THR A 311 -3.53 -5.90 -14.79
CA THR A 311 -2.46 -6.37 -13.90
C THR A 311 -2.14 -7.86 -14.15
N CYS A 312 -0.84 -8.16 -14.26
CA CYS A 312 -0.27 -9.49 -14.15
C CYS A 312 0.52 -9.58 -12.84
N ALA A 313 0.21 -10.53 -11.97
CA ALA A 313 0.81 -10.62 -10.64
C ALA A 313 1.21 -12.06 -10.29
N THR A 314 2.29 -12.23 -9.54
CA THR A 314 2.55 -13.49 -8.85
C THR A 314 1.36 -13.80 -7.93
N PRO A 315 0.88 -15.04 -7.84
CA PRO A 315 -0.25 -15.39 -6.99
C PRO A 315 0.14 -15.48 -5.51
N THR A 316 0.58 -14.37 -4.92
CA THR A 316 0.68 -14.22 -3.45
C THR A 316 -0.73 -14.21 -2.83
N TYR A 317 -0.79 -14.32 -1.51
CA TYR A 317 -2.02 -14.42 -0.70
C TYR A 317 -3.09 -13.42 -1.16
N VAL A 318 -2.76 -12.12 -1.15
CA VAL A 318 -3.73 -11.07 -1.52
C VAL A 318 -4.11 -11.11 -2.99
N PHE A 319 -3.22 -11.50 -3.91
CA PHE A 319 -3.57 -11.55 -5.33
C PHE A 319 -4.42 -12.78 -5.67
N LYS A 320 -4.20 -13.93 -5.02
CA LYS A 320 -5.08 -15.11 -5.13
C LYS A 320 -6.51 -14.79 -4.70
N GLU A 321 -6.68 -13.99 -3.65
CA GLU A 321 -8.01 -13.61 -3.14
C GLU A 321 -8.71 -12.55 -4.00
N ASN A 322 -7.96 -11.64 -4.63
CA ASN A 322 -8.51 -10.43 -5.25
C ASN A 322 -8.47 -10.40 -6.79
N ILE A 323 -7.65 -11.23 -7.42
CA ILE A 323 -7.57 -11.33 -8.88
C ILE A 323 -8.23 -12.63 -9.34
N LYS A 324 -9.33 -12.50 -10.08
CA LYS A 324 -9.94 -13.61 -10.81
C LYS A 324 -9.19 -13.77 -12.13
N HIS A 325 -8.37 -14.81 -12.21
CA HIS A 325 -7.53 -15.10 -13.37
C HIS A 325 -8.34 -15.04 -14.69
N GLN A 326 -7.83 -14.32 -15.68
CA GLN A 326 -8.46 -14.03 -16.99
C GLN A 326 -9.80 -13.26 -16.94
N GLN A 327 -10.26 -12.82 -15.77
CA GLN A 327 -11.52 -12.06 -15.62
C GLN A 327 -11.31 -10.65 -15.09
N THR A 328 -10.40 -10.46 -14.13
CA THR A 328 -10.02 -9.15 -13.56
C THR A 328 -8.51 -8.90 -13.61
N GLY A 329 -7.73 -9.84 -14.13
CA GLY A 329 -6.27 -9.75 -14.27
C GLY A 329 -5.68 -11.14 -14.52
N PHE A 330 -4.37 -11.24 -14.50
CA PHE A 330 -3.65 -12.51 -14.66
C PHE A 330 -2.86 -12.83 -13.41
N LEU A 331 -3.04 -14.06 -12.94
CA LEU A 331 -2.17 -14.69 -11.95
C LEU A 331 -1.12 -15.48 -12.71
N CYS A 332 0.15 -15.11 -12.57
CA CYS A 332 1.27 -15.65 -13.33
C CYS A 332 2.22 -16.39 -12.39
N GLN A 333 2.43 -17.68 -12.62
CA GLN A 333 3.51 -18.43 -11.99
C GLN A 333 4.84 -18.14 -12.71
N GLU A 334 5.94 -18.67 -12.18
CA GLU A 334 7.22 -18.63 -12.89
C GLU A 334 7.11 -19.38 -14.23
N GLY A 335 7.53 -18.74 -15.32
CA GLY A 335 7.42 -19.26 -16.68
C GLY A 335 6.13 -18.89 -17.43
N ASP A 336 5.14 -18.29 -16.75
CA ASP A 336 3.87 -17.88 -17.37
C ASP A 336 3.92 -16.46 -18.00
N TRP A 337 4.89 -15.64 -17.60
CA TRP A 337 4.87 -14.19 -17.83
C TRP A 337 5.00 -13.86 -19.31
N TYR A 338 5.91 -14.53 -20.01
CA TYR A 338 6.09 -14.36 -21.45
C TYR A 338 4.78 -14.61 -22.19
N ASP A 339 4.14 -15.76 -21.96
CA ASP A 339 2.95 -16.17 -22.70
C ASP A 339 1.76 -15.26 -22.42
N TYR A 340 1.53 -14.88 -21.15
CA TYR A 340 0.42 -14.00 -20.82
C TYR A 340 0.63 -12.57 -21.35
N ILE A 341 1.84 -12.01 -21.22
CA ILE A 341 2.13 -10.67 -21.76
C ILE A 341 2.03 -10.68 -23.29
N LYS A 342 2.50 -11.74 -23.96
CA LYS A 342 2.36 -11.89 -25.42
C LYS A 342 0.90 -12.01 -25.86
N LYS A 343 0.05 -12.73 -25.12
CA LYS A 343 -1.41 -12.78 -25.36
C LYS A 343 -2.05 -11.39 -25.22
N ILE A 344 -1.66 -10.62 -24.20
CA ILE A 344 -2.15 -9.25 -23.98
C ILE A 344 -1.71 -8.35 -25.14
N TYR A 345 -0.43 -8.41 -25.52
CA TYR A 345 0.15 -7.66 -26.65
C TYR A 345 -0.59 -7.94 -27.96
N ASN A 346 -0.89 -9.21 -28.25
CA ASN A 346 -1.64 -9.63 -29.44
C ASN A 346 -3.14 -9.28 -29.39
N GLY A 347 -3.64 -8.71 -28.28
CA GLY A 347 -5.07 -8.44 -28.09
C GLY A 347 -5.93 -9.70 -27.99
N SER A 348 -5.34 -10.85 -27.62
CA SER A 348 -6.00 -12.16 -27.52
C SER A 348 -6.66 -12.37 -26.16
N ILE A 349 -7.10 -11.30 -25.51
CA ILE A 349 -7.72 -11.32 -24.18
C ILE A 349 -9.12 -10.70 -24.25
N SER A 350 -9.98 -11.01 -23.27
CA SER A 350 -11.28 -10.37 -23.21
C SER A 350 -11.15 -8.87 -23.00
N ALA A 351 -11.85 -8.09 -23.83
CA ALA A 351 -11.95 -6.63 -23.70
C ALA A 351 -12.60 -6.19 -22.37
N SER A 352 -13.32 -7.09 -21.69
CA SER A 352 -13.99 -6.78 -20.42
C SER A 352 -13.07 -6.81 -19.20
N ILE A 353 -11.84 -7.37 -19.29
CA ILE A 353 -11.00 -7.64 -18.11
C ILE A 353 -10.70 -6.36 -17.32
N THR A 354 -10.30 -5.29 -18.01
CA THR A 354 -9.95 -4.02 -17.36
C THR A 354 -11.17 -3.35 -16.74
N LYS A 355 -12.33 -3.39 -17.41
CA LYS A 355 -13.60 -2.90 -16.87
C LYS A 355 -14.03 -3.70 -15.63
N ASN A 356 -13.98 -5.03 -15.69
CA ASN A 356 -14.32 -5.90 -14.57
C ASN A 356 -13.42 -5.65 -13.36
N ALA A 357 -12.11 -5.49 -13.59
CA ALA A 357 -11.14 -5.15 -12.55
C ALA A 357 -11.46 -3.79 -11.92
N ARG A 358 -11.71 -2.78 -12.75
CA ARG A 358 -12.07 -1.44 -12.30
C ARG A 358 -13.33 -1.44 -11.45
N ASP A 359 -14.40 -2.08 -11.93
CA ASP A 359 -15.69 -2.13 -11.24
C ASP A 359 -15.56 -2.85 -9.89
N TYR A 360 -14.81 -3.98 -9.86
CA TYR A 360 -14.48 -4.67 -8.61
C TYR A 360 -13.72 -3.76 -7.63
N CYS A 361 -12.66 -3.09 -8.10
CA CYS A 361 -11.79 -2.30 -7.25
C CYS A 361 -12.46 -1.03 -6.72
N LEU A 362 -13.33 -0.36 -7.48
CA LEU A 362 -14.08 0.78 -6.97
C LEU A 362 -15.12 0.36 -5.93
N ASN A 363 -15.79 -0.77 -6.15
CA ASN A 363 -16.78 -1.29 -5.21
C ASN A 363 -16.14 -1.75 -3.90
N LYS A 364 -14.89 -2.24 -3.94
CA LYS A 364 -14.18 -2.73 -2.75
C LYS A 364 -13.30 -1.69 -2.09
N TYR A 365 -12.49 -0.93 -2.84
CA TYR A 365 -11.38 -0.11 -2.34
C TYR A 365 -11.64 1.41 -2.39
N SER A 366 -12.89 1.86 -2.46
CA SER A 366 -13.23 3.28 -2.28
C SER A 366 -13.35 3.64 -0.79
N PRO A 367 -13.11 4.91 -0.39
CA PRO A 367 -13.36 5.36 0.98
C PRO A 367 -14.79 5.08 1.46
N GLU A 368 -15.77 5.26 0.58
CA GLU A 368 -17.19 5.10 0.90
C GLU A 368 -17.53 3.62 1.14
N SER A 369 -16.98 2.71 0.33
CA SER A 369 -17.10 1.26 0.52
C SER A 369 -16.39 0.76 1.78
N GLN A 370 -15.28 1.39 2.17
CA GLN A 370 -14.46 0.95 3.30
C GLN A 370 -14.92 1.53 4.64
N CYS A 371 -15.69 2.62 4.63
CA CYS A 371 -16.21 3.25 5.85
C CYS A 371 -17.00 2.26 6.74
N PRO A 372 -17.97 1.48 6.23
CA PRO A 372 -18.72 0.54 7.08
C PRO A 372 -17.87 -0.56 7.71
N GLU A 373 -16.88 -1.10 6.98
CA GLU A 373 -15.97 -2.12 7.52
C GLU A 373 -15.04 -1.56 8.59
N LEU A 374 -14.58 -0.31 8.41
CA LEU A 374 -13.80 0.41 9.40
C LEU A 374 -14.64 0.71 10.66
N GLU A 375 -15.87 1.19 10.50
CA GLU A 375 -16.81 1.40 11.62
C GLU A 375 -17.04 0.11 12.40
N LYS A 376 -17.36 -0.99 11.71
CA LYS A 376 -17.58 -2.29 12.34
C LYS A 376 -16.37 -2.75 13.16
N THR A 377 -15.16 -2.54 12.62
CA THR A 377 -13.92 -2.88 13.31
C THR A 377 -13.72 -2.01 14.56
N LEU A 378 -13.91 -0.70 14.44
CA LEU A 378 -13.78 0.23 15.57
C LEU A 378 -14.84 -0.02 16.65
N GLU A 379 -16.09 -0.30 16.27
CA GLU A 379 -17.17 -0.68 17.17
C GLU A 379 -16.86 -1.96 17.95
N THR A 380 -16.27 -2.96 17.28
CA THR A 380 -15.86 -4.21 17.94
C THR A 380 -14.78 -3.97 19.01
N ILE A 381 -13.91 -2.99 18.80
CA ILE A 381 -12.79 -2.68 19.71
C ILE A 381 -13.21 -1.96 21.00
N ILE A 382 -14.25 -1.14 20.91
CA ILE A 382 -14.73 -0.34 22.05
C ILE A 382 -15.83 -1.02 22.87
N GLN A 383 -16.44 -2.10 22.35
CA GLN A 383 -17.23 -3.03 23.15
C GLN A 383 -16.36 -3.67 24.23
#